data_AF-A0AAX1U6Z4-F1
#
_entry.id   AF-A0AAX1U6Z4-F1
#
_cell.length_a   1.000
_cell.length_b   1.000
_cell.length_c   1.000
_cell.angle_alpha   90.00
_cell.angle_beta   90.00
_cell.angle_gamma   90.00
#
_symmetry.space_group_name_H-M   'P 1'
#
loop_
_entity.id
_entity.type
_entity.pdbx_description
1 polymer ?
#
loop_
_entity_poly.entity_id
_entity_poly.type
_entity_poly.pdbx_seq_one_letter_code
_entity_poly.pdbx_strand_id
1 'polypeptide(L)'
;MISYVLAAIIVLVVVLFAFKADSKPQQKNTTKREPLSGVVSKSDWYMDDMGWVHNKKVMIEGLEDFYDETGVQPYVAIIPYNSDMWNGNDINANKADQYLEKLYSDTFKDEGHFVFAYFACRNDSRSEMDGSFRYLSGYSADTIMDNEAISIFWGNFEKNYRDTSLSMEKMISKTFTDTAKTIMSKPTNGWDFMKVAVIALCIIAVIVALVMIIRIKAKRAKEKEDFTKDILEKPLETFGDDTSDLEEKYKD
;
A
#
# COMPACT_ATOMS: atom_id res chain seq x y z
N MET A 1 14.10 26.53 -26.82
CA MET A 1 14.67 25.20 -26.51
C MET A 1 14.73 24.94 -25.00
N ILE A 2 15.28 25.86 -24.21
CA ILE A 2 15.46 25.74 -22.74
C ILE A 2 14.12 25.62 -21.97
N SER A 3 13.10 26.42 -22.32
CA SER A 3 11.80 26.42 -21.60
C SER A 3 11.05 25.08 -21.69
N TYR A 4 11.15 24.37 -22.82
CA TYR A 4 10.47 23.08 -23.02
C TYR A 4 11.22 21.89 -22.42
N VAL A 5 12.55 21.97 -22.35
CA VAL A 5 13.37 21.01 -21.58
C VAL A 5 13.08 21.17 -20.08
N LEU A 6 12.90 22.41 -19.61
CA LEU A 6 12.48 22.69 -18.24
C LEU A 6 11.09 22.08 -17.94
N ALA A 7 10.13 22.25 -18.85
CA ALA A 7 8.80 21.66 -18.70
C ALA A 7 8.83 20.11 -18.67
N ALA A 8 9.65 19.49 -19.52
CA ALA A 8 9.84 18.03 -19.51
C ALA A 8 10.52 17.53 -18.23
N ILE A 9 11.51 18.26 -17.71
CA ILE A 9 12.14 17.97 -16.42
C ILE A 9 11.14 18.16 -15.29
N ILE A 10 10.30 19.19 -15.32
CA ILE A 10 9.25 19.40 -14.31
C ILE A 10 8.24 18.25 -14.35
N VAL A 11 7.80 17.81 -15.53
CA VAL A 11 6.91 16.64 -15.65
C VAL A 11 7.61 15.37 -15.16
N LEU A 12 8.87 15.15 -15.51
CA LEU A 12 9.65 14.01 -15.02
C LEU A 12 9.80 14.05 -13.50
N VAL A 13 10.08 15.23 -12.93
CA VAL A 13 10.21 15.46 -11.49
C VAL A 13 8.85 15.25 -10.81
N VAL A 14 7.75 15.78 -11.35
CA VAL A 14 6.39 15.54 -10.83
C VAL A 14 6.02 14.07 -10.89
N VAL A 15 6.39 13.36 -11.96
CA VAL A 15 6.20 11.91 -12.08
C VAL A 15 7.06 11.17 -11.05
N LEU A 16 8.34 11.53 -10.90
CA LEU A 16 9.25 10.94 -9.91
C LEU A 16 8.83 11.25 -8.46
N PHE A 17 8.23 12.42 -8.20
CA PHE A 17 7.64 12.78 -6.91
C PHE A 17 6.30 12.06 -6.69
N ALA A 18 5.50 11.82 -7.73
CA ALA A 18 4.34 10.93 -7.66
C ALA A 18 4.76 9.46 -7.43
N PHE A 19 5.98 9.09 -7.83
CA PHE A 19 6.63 7.80 -7.55
C PHE A 19 7.51 7.80 -6.29
N LYS A 20 7.58 8.89 -5.51
CA LYS A 20 8.10 8.83 -4.15
C LYS A 20 7.06 8.12 -3.29
N ALA A 21 7.05 6.79 -3.40
CA ALA A 21 6.47 5.89 -2.43
C ALA A 21 7.34 5.98 -1.17
N ASP A 22 7.08 6.99 -0.35
CA ASP A 22 7.48 6.94 1.05
C ASP A 22 6.46 6.04 1.74
N SER A 23 6.78 4.75 1.85
CA SER A 23 6.14 3.81 2.78
C SER A 23 6.75 2.43 2.60
N LYS A 24 7.08 1.78 3.72
CA LYS A 24 7.19 0.33 3.78
C LYS A 24 5.99 -0.27 3.00
N PRO A 25 6.18 -1.27 2.13
CA PRO A 25 5.07 -1.80 1.34
C PRO A 25 3.98 -2.29 2.30
N GLN A 26 2.85 -1.57 2.35
CA GLN A 26 1.64 -2.08 2.99
C GLN A 26 1.34 -3.41 2.32
N GLN A 27 1.28 -4.48 3.12
CA GLN A 27 1.03 -5.81 2.56
C GLN A 27 -0.30 -5.80 1.82
N LYS A 28 -0.25 -6.21 0.56
CA LYS A 28 -1.38 -6.17 -0.34
C LYS A 28 -2.14 -7.48 -0.25
N ASN A 29 -3.47 -7.41 -0.38
CA ASN A 29 -4.29 -8.59 -0.50
C ASN A 29 -4.09 -9.26 -1.87
N THR A 30 -3.74 -10.55 -1.89
CA THR A 30 -3.67 -11.36 -3.12
C THR A 30 -4.62 -12.55 -3.10
N THR A 31 -5.30 -12.79 -1.98
CA THR A 31 -6.23 -13.90 -1.78
C THR A 31 -7.68 -13.40 -1.76
N LYS A 32 -8.57 -14.07 -2.50
CA LYS A 32 -10.00 -13.79 -2.43
C LYS A 32 -10.59 -14.50 -1.20
N ARG A 33 -11.26 -13.74 -0.32
CA ARG A 33 -11.97 -14.26 0.84
C ARG A 33 -13.46 -13.97 0.70
N GLU A 34 -14.28 -14.91 1.12
CA GLU A 34 -15.74 -14.74 1.22
C GLU A 34 -16.09 -14.65 2.70
N PRO A 35 -16.90 -13.67 3.14
CA PRO A 35 -17.24 -13.52 4.55
C PRO A 35 -17.83 -14.81 5.14
N LEU A 36 -17.45 -15.12 6.39
CA LEU A 36 -18.02 -16.23 7.14
C LEU A 36 -19.49 -15.95 7.45
N SER A 37 -20.34 -16.97 7.37
CA SER A 37 -21.78 -16.80 7.62
C SER A 37 -22.35 -17.97 8.42
N GLY A 38 -23.14 -17.66 9.46
CA GLY A 38 -23.87 -18.65 10.25
C GLY A 38 -23.03 -19.49 11.22
N VAL A 39 -21.74 -19.18 11.42
CA VAL A 39 -20.86 -19.92 12.34
C VAL A 39 -20.81 -19.28 13.72
N VAL A 40 -20.65 -17.96 13.79
CA VAL A 40 -20.44 -17.23 15.05
C VAL A 40 -21.73 -17.17 15.86
N SER A 41 -21.65 -17.64 17.11
CA SER A 41 -22.59 -17.33 18.18
C SER A 41 -22.07 -16.10 18.93
N LYS A 42 -22.68 -14.93 18.68
CA LYS A 42 -22.15 -13.65 19.20
C LYS A 42 -21.91 -13.69 20.71
N SER A 43 -20.68 -13.34 21.10
CA SER A 43 -20.23 -13.23 22.50
C SER A 43 -19.90 -11.78 22.88
N ASP A 44 -19.38 -11.59 24.09
CA ASP A 44 -18.65 -10.36 24.44
C ASP A 44 -17.44 -10.15 23.52
N TRP A 45 -16.97 -8.91 23.45
CA TRP A 45 -15.90 -8.48 22.54
C TRP A 45 -14.50 -8.48 23.17
N TYR A 46 -14.43 -8.47 24.49
CA TYR A 46 -13.17 -8.40 25.21
C TYR A 46 -13.28 -8.88 26.65
N MET A 47 -12.13 -9.25 27.21
CA MET A 47 -11.88 -9.42 28.64
C MET A 47 -10.75 -8.50 29.06
N ASP A 48 -10.93 -7.83 30.20
CA ASP A 48 -9.99 -6.88 30.74
C ASP A 48 -9.94 -6.98 32.26
N ASP A 49 -9.15 -7.93 32.75
CA ASP A 49 -8.97 -8.16 34.19
C ASP A 49 -8.06 -7.11 34.83
N MET A 50 -7.44 -6.24 34.03
CA MET A 50 -6.54 -5.16 34.49
C MET A 50 -7.23 -3.79 34.59
N GLY A 51 -8.44 -3.65 34.03
CA GLY A 51 -9.17 -2.39 33.95
C GLY A 51 -8.52 -1.36 33.03
N TRP A 52 -7.79 -1.80 32.00
CA TRP A 52 -7.11 -0.92 31.05
C TRP A 52 -8.03 -0.37 29.95
N VAL A 53 -9.16 -0.99 29.67
CA VAL A 53 -10.11 -0.53 28.65
C VAL A 53 -10.99 0.57 29.24
N HIS A 54 -10.67 1.81 28.93
CA HIS A 54 -11.42 2.98 29.39
C HIS A 54 -12.52 3.38 28.40
N ASN A 55 -12.19 3.40 27.10
CA ASN A 55 -13.15 3.75 26.05
C ASN A 55 -13.58 2.53 25.23
N LYS A 56 -14.34 1.64 25.88
CA LYS A 56 -14.82 0.39 25.27
C LYS A 56 -15.59 0.61 23.96
N LYS A 57 -16.34 1.71 23.83
CA LYS A 57 -17.14 2.02 22.62
C LYS A 57 -16.26 2.14 21.39
N VAL A 58 -15.16 2.89 21.49
CA VAL A 58 -14.21 3.06 20.36
C VAL A 58 -13.55 1.75 19.98
N MET A 59 -13.17 0.93 20.97
CA MET A 59 -12.58 -0.38 20.70
C MET A 59 -13.59 -1.28 19.99
N ILE A 60 -14.76 -1.46 20.58
CA ILE A 60 -15.83 -2.35 20.10
C ILE A 60 -16.27 -1.97 18.69
N GLU A 61 -16.43 -0.67 18.38
CA GLU A 61 -16.78 -0.23 17.02
C GLU A 61 -15.82 -0.79 15.95
N GLY A 62 -14.51 -0.85 16.23
CA GLY A 62 -13.54 -1.42 15.28
C GLY A 62 -13.55 -2.95 15.22
N LEU A 63 -13.95 -3.62 16.31
CA LEU A 63 -14.12 -5.08 16.34
C LEU A 63 -15.41 -5.49 15.61
N GLU A 64 -16.48 -4.70 15.77
CA GLU A 64 -17.75 -4.82 15.06
C GLU A 64 -17.55 -4.59 13.55
N ASP A 65 -16.84 -3.54 13.15
CA ASP A 65 -16.47 -3.29 11.75
C ASP A 65 -15.80 -4.53 11.13
N PHE A 66 -14.88 -5.17 11.86
CA PHE A 66 -14.20 -6.37 11.38
C PHE A 66 -15.16 -7.54 11.25
N TYR A 67 -16.02 -7.78 12.25
CA TYR A 67 -17.03 -8.83 12.19
C TYR A 67 -18.00 -8.63 11.04
N ASP A 68 -18.48 -7.41 10.81
CA ASP A 68 -19.46 -7.11 9.77
C ASP A 68 -18.90 -7.35 8.36
N GLU A 69 -17.60 -7.07 8.15
CA GLU A 69 -16.92 -7.28 6.86
C GLU A 69 -16.49 -8.74 6.65
N THR A 70 -16.10 -9.45 7.71
CA THR A 70 -15.44 -10.75 7.59
C THR A 70 -16.28 -11.94 8.04
N GLY A 71 -17.30 -11.69 8.86
CA GLY A 71 -18.06 -12.72 9.58
C GLY A 71 -17.33 -13.40 10.74
N VAL A 72 -16.06 -13.04 10.99
CA VAL A 72 -15.24 -13.55 12.10
C VAL A 72 -15.34 -12.58 13.26
N GLN A 73 -15.67 -13.06 14.47
CA GLN A 73 -15.77 -12.19 15.65
C GLN A 73 -14.40 -12.08 16.35
N PRO A 74 -13.78 -10.89 16.40
CA PRO A 74 -12.61 -10.68 17.23
C PRO A 74 -12.96 -10.73 18.71
N TYR A 75 -12.01 -11.20 19.51
CA TYR A 75 -12.06 -11.13 20.96
C TYR A 75 -10.73 -10.63 21.52
N VAL A 76 -10.75 -9.50 22.21
CA VAL A 76 -9.54 -8.91 22.79
C VAL A 76 -9.36 -9.38 24.23
N ALA A 77 -8.25 -10.03 24.55
CA ALA A 77 -7.97 -10.51 25.90
C ALA A 77 -6.78 -9.74 26.52
N ILE A 78 -7.01 -8.96 27.57
CA ILE A 78 -5.95 -8.30 28.34
C ILE A 78 -5.70 -9.13 29.61
N ILE A 79 -4.57 -9.84 29.61
CA ILE A 79 -4.25 -10.87 30.59
C ILE A 79 -3.22 -10.32 31.58
N PRO A 80 -3.51 -10.34 32.89
CA PRO A 80 -2.61 -9.81 33.92
C PRO A 80 -1.33 -10.63 34.03
N TYR A 81 -0.29 -10.01 34.59
CA TYR A 81 1.00 -10.67 34.82
C TYR A 81 0.84 -11.93 35.68
N ASN A 82 1.35 -13.04 35.16
CA ASN A 82 1.53 -14.28 35.89
C ASN A 82 2.96 -14.77 35.69
N SER A 83 3.74 -14.90 36.77
CA SER A 83 5.15 -15.30 36.70
C SER A 83 5.38 -16.63 35.99
N ASP A 84 4.42 -17.56 36.04
CA ASP A 84 4.54 -18.86 35.39
C ASP A 84 4.58 -18.73 33.86
N MET A 85 4.04 -17.64 33.31
CA MET A 85 3.97 -17.36 31.87
C MET A 85 5.26 -16.76 31.32
N TRP A 86 6.27 -16.49 32.15
CA TRP A 86 7.48 -15.76 31.76
C TRP A 86 8.74 -16.52 32.13
N ASN A 87 9.71 -16.57 31.22
CA ASN A 87 11.07 -17.07 31.43
C ASN A 87 12.02 -15.86 31.45
N GLY A 88 12.13 -15.19 32.60
CA GLY A 88 12.80 -13.89 32.67
C GLY A 88 11.93 -12.81 32.01
N ASN A 89 12.46 -12.13 30.99
CA ASN A 89 11.74 -11.10 30.23
C ASN A 89 11.03 -11.66 28.99
N ASP A 90 11.24 -12.92 28.65
CA ASP A 90 10.63 -13.55 27.49
C ASP A 90 9.38 -14.33 27.91
N ILE A 91 8.30 -14.18 27.15
CA ILE A 91 7.08 -14.96 27.39
C ILE A 91 7.32 -16.45 27.06
N ASN A 92 6.84 -17.33 27.92
CA ASN A 92 6.82 -18.76 27.67
C ASN A 92 5.70 -19.10 26.69
N ALA A 93 6.04 -19.19 25.41
CA ALA A 93 5.08 -19.41 24.32
C ALA A 93 4.16 -20.62 24.57
N ASN A 94 4.71 -21.78 24.97
CA ASN A 94 3.91 -22.98 25.20
C ASN A 94 2.81 -22.78 26.25
N LYS A 95 3.13 -22.08 27.36
CA LYS A 95 2.14 -21.80 28.40
C LYS A 95 1.13 -20.74 27.96
N ALA A 96 1.58 -19.73 27.22
CA ALA A 96 0.71 -18.71 26.63
C ALA A 96 -0.30 -19.33 25.66
N ASP A 97 0.16 -20.21 24.77
CA ASP A 97 -0.68 -20.90 23.79
C ASP A 97 -1.68 -21.83 24.49
N GLN A 98 -1.25 -22.61 25.50
CA GLN A 98 -2.14 -23.43 26.35
C GLN A 98 -3.20 -22.59 27.07
N TYR A 99 -2.84 -21.38 27.54
CA TYR A 99 -3.79 -20.47 28.15
C TYR A 99 -4.82 -19.99 27.13
N LEU A 100 -4.40 -19.63 25.91
CA LEU A 100 -5.32 -19.20 24.86
C LEU A 100 -6.25 -20.33 24.40
N GLU A 101 -5.76 -21.56 24.28
CA GLU A 101 -6.59 -22.73 23.97
C GLU A 101 -7.67 -22.96 25.04
N LYS A 102 -7.29 -22.84 26.31
CA LYS A 102 -8.23 -22.93 27.43
C LYS A 102 -9.23 -21.77 27.42
N LEU A 103 -8.77 -20.53 27.25
CA LEU A 103 -9.62 -19.35 27.15
C LEU A 103 -10.64 -19.51 26.01
N TYR A 104 -10.19 -19.97 24.84
CA TYR A 104 -11.06 -20.17 23.68
C TYR A 104 -12.13 -21.22 23.96
N SER A 105 -11.72 -22.40 24.43
CA SER A 105 -12.65 -23.52 24.71
C SER A 105 -13.64 -23.23 25.83
N ASP A 106 -13.25 -22.44 26.83
CA ASP A 106 -14.14 -22.01 27.91
C ASP A 106 -15.15 -20.96 27.42
N THR A 107 -14.69 -19.99 26.62
CA THR A 107 -15.47 -18.80 26.23
C THR A 107 -16.40 -19.08 25.04
N PHE A 108 -15.93 -19.83 24.05
CA PHE A 108 -16.65 -20.05 22.79
C PHE A 108 -17.09 -21.51 22.64
N LYS A 109 -18.15 -21.71 21.85
CA LYS A 109 -18.66 -23.04 21.48
C LYS A 109 -18.71 -23.23 19.96
N ASP A 110 -18.16 -22.27 19.22
CA ASP A 110 -18.01 -22.28 17.77
C ASP A 110 -16.56 -21.97 17.40
N GLU A 111 -16.26 -22.04 16.10
CA GLU A 111 -14.92 -21.89 15.53
C GLU A 111 -14.77 -20.57 14.74
N GLY A 112 -15.70 -19.63 14.93
CA GLY A 112 -15.77 -18.37 14.18
C GLY A 112 -15.10 -17.18 14.86
N HIS A 113 -14.41 -17.40 15.98
CA HIS A 113 -13.77 -16.35 16.76
C HIS A 113 -12.26 -16.22 16.47
N PHE A 114 -11.74 -14.99 16.54
CA PHE A 114 -10.31 -14.65 16.49
C PHE A 114 -9.90 -13.96 17.78
N VAL A 115 -9.16 -14.66 18.65
CA VAL A 115 -8.65 -14.11 19.91
C VAL A 115 -7.36 -13.35 19.65
N PHE A 116 -7.34 -12.07 20.00
CA PHE A 116 -6.12 -11.26 20.04
C PHE A 116 -5.80 -10.91 21.49
N ALA A 117 -4.73 -11.48 22.01
CA ALA A 117 -4.40 -11.45 23.41
C ALA A 117 -3.14 -10.64 23.70
N TYR A 118 -3.19 -9.86 24.77
CA TYR A 118 -2.06 -9.17 25.34
C TYR A 118 -1.74 -9.76 26.72
N PHE A 119 -0.54 -10.30 26.87
CA PHE A 119 -0.02 -10.81 28.14
C PHE A 119 0.86 -9.74 28.79
N ALA A 120 0.40 -9.19 29.91
CA ALA A 120 1.18 -8.18 30.63
C ALA A 120 2.44 -8.78 31.27
N CYS A 121 3.53 -8.01 31.24
CA CYS A 121 4.79 -8.37 31.88
C CYS A 121 4.86 -7.80 33.31
N ARG A 122 5.99 -8.03 34.00
CA ARG A 122 6.19 -7.50 35.35
C ARG A 122 6.39 -5.99 35.28
N ASN A 123 5.68 -5.23 36.12
CA ASN A 123 5.72 -3.76 36.18
C ASN A 123 5.26 -3.08 34.88
N ASP A 124 4.40 -3.76 34.13
CA ASP A 124 3.85 -3.25 32.88
C ASP A 124 2.92 -2.06 33.08
N SER A 125 2.77 -1.25 32.04
CA SER A 125 1.91 -0.08 32.05
C SER A 125 1.09 0.01 30.76
N ARG A 126 -0.14 0.52 30.88
CA ARG A 126 -1.05 0.72 29.75
C ARG A 126 -0.46 1.61 28.65
N SER A 127 0.46 2.51 29.01
CA SER A 127 1.10 3.43 28.07
C SER A 127 2.27 2.81 27.31
N GLU A 128 2.99 1.87 27.92
CA GLU A 128 4.19 1.27 27.34
C GLU A 128 3.87 -0.04 26.64
N MET A 129 2.99 -0.85 27.25
CA MET A 129 2.58 -2.17 26.78
C MET A 129 3.78 -3.09 26.46
N ASP A 130 4.74 -3.19 27.40
CA ASP A 130 6.00 -3.94 27.26
C ASP A 130 5.84 -5.47 27.35
N GLY A 131 4.60 -5.94 27.41
CA GLY A 131 4.22 -7.34 27.43
C GLY A 131 4.32 -8.03 26.07
N SER A 132 3.50 -9.05 25.86
CA SER A 132 3.52 -9.84 24.63
C SER A 132 2.14 -9.99 24.01
N PHE A 133 2.03 -9.65 22.73
CA PHE A 133 0.84 -9.92 21.93
C PHE A 133 0.91 -11.31 21.30
N ARG A 134 -0.21 -12.02 21.35
CA ARG A 134 -0.42 -13.32 20.69
C ARG A 134 -1.83 -13.39 20.13
N TYR A 135 -2.10 -14.39 19.30
CA TYR A 135 -3.44 -14.66 18.83
C TYR A 135 -3.73 -16.15 18.81
N LEU A 136 -5.01 -16.49 18.83
CA LEU A 136 -5.52 -17.82 18.52
C LEU A 136 -6.76 -17.65 17.66
N SER A 137 -6.84 -18.41 16.58
CA SER A 137 -7.94 -18.34 15.63
C SER A 137 -8.70 -19.66 15.63
N GLY A 138 -10.02 -19.60 15.58
CA GLY A 138 -10.86 -20.78 15.40
C GLY A 138 -10.73 -21.35 13.99
N TYR A 139 -11.06 -22.63 13.85
CA TYR A 139 -10.87 -23.32 12.58
C TYR A 139 -11.67 -22.71 11.41
N SER A 140 -12.86 -22.18 11.67
CA SER A 140 -13.64 -21.49 10.62
C SER A 140 -13.13 -20.08 10.38
N ALA A 141 -12.68 -19.39 11.44
CA ALA A 141 -12.04 -18.09 11.34
C ALA A 141 -10.73 -18.13 10.51
N ASP A 142 -9.97 -19.22 10.56
CA ASP A 142 -8.74 -19.43 9.76
C ASP A 142 -8.96 -19.36 8.25
N THR A 143 -10.19 -19.62 7.77
CA THR A 143 -10.52 -19.47 6.35
C THR A 143 -10.47 -18.01 5.88
N ILE A 144 -10.60 -17.07 6.82
CA ILE A 144 -10.49 -15.63 6.58
C ILE A 144 -9.15 -15.11 7.11
N MET A 145 -8.76 -15.52 8.32
CA MET A 145 -7.51 -15.16 8.98
C MET A 145 -6.38 -16.13 8.61
N ASP A 146 -6.22 -16.38 7.31
CA ASP A 146 -5.11 -17.17 6.76
C ASP A 146 -3.75 -16.48 6.96
N ASN A 147 -2.66 -17.15 6.58
CA ASN A 147 -1.30 -16.62 6.75
C ASN A 147 -1.08 -15.23 6.11
N GLU A 148 -1.70 -14.92 4.98
CA GLU A 148 -1.60 -13.61 4.35
C GLU A 148 -2.38 -12.56 5.16
N ALA A 149 -3.59 -12.89 5.60
CA ALA A 149 -4.42 -12.03 6.43
C ALA A 149 -3.77 -11.74 7.79
N ILE A 150 -3.17 -12.73 8.44
CA ILE A 150 -2.39 -12.57 9.68
C ILE A 150 -1.20 -11.65 9.47
N SER A 151 -0.50 -11.81 8.35
CA SER A 151 0.62 -10.93 8.03
C SER A 151 0.15 -9.48 7.86
N ILE A 152 -0.94 -9.27 7.11
CA ILE A 152 -1.57 -7.95 6.94
C ILE A 152 -2.01 -7.37 8.30
N PHE A 153 -2.60 -8.19 9.15
CA PHE A 153 -3.00 -7.82 10.51
C PHE A 153 -1.81 -7.30 11.31
N TRP A 154 -0.70 -8.04 11.34
CA TRP A 154 0.51 -7.59 12.05
C TRP A 154 1.12 -6.32 11.46
N GLY A 155 1.06 -6.14 10.13
CA GLY A 155 1.50 -4.90 9.49
C GLY A 155 0.65 -3.69 9.90
N ASN A 156 -0.67 -3.85 9.97
CA ASN A 156 -1.57 -2.81 10.48
C ASN A 156 -1.37 -2.57 11.98
N PHE A 157 -1.17 -3.64 12.75
CA PHE A 157 -0.90 -3.57 14.18
C PHE A 157 0.39 -2.78 14.45
N GLU A 158 1.53 -3.14 13.83
CA GLU A 158 2.82 -2.46 14.00
C GLU A 158 2.70 -0.97 13.66
N LYS A 159 1.98 -0.64 12.58
CA LYS A 159 1.73 0.75 12.17
C LYS A 159 0.96 1.52 13.25
N ASN A 160 -0.13 0.95 13.76
CA ASN A 160 -0.99 1.62 14.73
C ASN A 160 -0.35 1.65 16.13
N TYR A 161 0.41 0.63 16.51
CA TYR A 161 1.13 0.55 17.78
C TYR A 161 2.21 1.62 17.90
N ARG A 162 2.88 1.97 16.79
CA ARG A 162 3.89 3.03 16.74
C ARG A 162 3.32 4.43 16.70
N ASP A 163 2.01 4.59 16.48
CA ASP A 163 1.35 5.88 16.50
C ASP A 163 1.00 6.26 17.94
N THR A 164 1.93 6.97 18.59
CA THR A 164 1.80 7.42 19.99
C THR A 164 0.67 8.43 20.21
N SER A 165 0.00 8.90 19.15
CA SER A 165 -1.19 9.74 19.27
C SER A 165 -2.46 8.92 19.53
N LEU A 166 -2.44 7.62 19.28
CA LEU A 166 -3.60 6.74 19.49
C LEU A 166 -3.67 6.25 20.94
N SER A 167 -4.89 6.19 21.48
CA SER A 167 -5.13 5.39 22.67
C SER A 167 -5.06 3.89 22.33
N MET A 168 -4.83 3.04 23.33
CA MET A 168 -4.86 1.57 23.18
C MET A 168 -6.12 1.10 22.45
N GLU A 169 -7.30 1.58 22.83
CA GLU A 169 -8.59 1.23 22.20
C GLU A 169 -8.63 1.65 20.74
N LYS A 170 -8.08 2.83 20.41
CA LYS A 170 -8.07 3.34 19.04
C LYS A 170 -7.06 2.60 18.17
N MET A 171 -5.91 2.24 18.72
CA MET A 171 -4.91 1.39 18.08
C MET A 171 -5.49 0.03 17.73
N ILE A 172 -6.16 -0.64 18.68
CA ILE A 172 -6.82 -1.94 18.47
C ILE A 172 -7.93 -1.79 17.43
N SER A 173 -8.85 -0.82 17.62
CA SER A 173 -9.94 -0.53 16.68
C SER A 173 -9.42 -0.34 15.25
N LYS A 174 -8.42 0.53 15.04
CA LYS A 174 -7.83 0.76 13.72
C LYS A 174 -7.16 -0.48 13.14
N THR A 175 -6.54 -1.31 13.98
CA THR A 175 -5.87 -2.54 13.52
C THR A 175 -6.89 -3.49 12.91
N PHE A 176 -8.01 -3.71 13.58
CA PHE A 176 -9.08 -4.56 13.06
C PHE A 176 -9.77 -3.92 11.85
N THR A 177 -10.23 -2.67 11.93
CA THR A 177 -10.89 -1.99 10.80
C THR A 177 -10.00 -1.93 9.55
N ASP A 178 -8.71 -1.58 9.67
CA ASP A 178 -7.81 -1.49 8.51
C ASP A 178 -7.47 -2.88 7.95
N THR A 179 -7.45 -3.91 8.80
CA THR A 179 -7.24 -5.31 8.37
C THR A 179 -8.44 -5.80 7.58
N ALA A 180 -9.66 -5.70 8.10
CA ALA A 180 -10.87 -6.11 7.41
C ALA A 180 -10.96 -5.47 6.01
N LYS A 181 -10.78 -4.15 5.93
CA LYS A 181 -10.76 -3.42 4.66
C LYS A 181 -9.73 -3.96 3.67
N THR A 182 -8.56 -4.35 4.17
CA THR A 182 -7.48 -4.87 3.31
C THR A 182 -7.77 -6.30 2.85
N ILE A 183 -8.07 -7.22 3.77
CA ILE A 183 -8.20 -8.66 3.47
C ILE A 183 -9.49 -8.99 2.70
N MET A 184 -10.53 -8.14 2.83
CA MET A 184 -11.80 -8.26 2.10
C MET A 184 -11.82 -7.45 0.79
N SER A 185 -10.79 -6.64 0.53
CA SER A 185 -10.68 -5.92 -0.75
C SER A 185 -10.48 -6.88 -1.92
N LYS A 186 -10.73 -6.40 -3.15
CA LYS A 186 -10.44 -7.20 -4.35
C LYS A 186 -8.95 -7.58 -4.37
N PRO A 187 -8.63 -8.87 -4.60
CA PRO A 187 -7.24 -9.30 -4.68
C PRO A 187 -6.49 -8.50 -5.75
N THR A 188 -5.38 -7.92 -5.36
CA THR A 188 -4.44 -7.33 -6.30
C THR A 188 -3.67 -8.46 -6.96
N ASN A 189 -4.00 -8.75 -8.21
CA ASN A 189 -3.25 -9.68 -9.04
C ASN A 189 -2.09 -8.93 -9.72
N GLY A 190 -1.02 -9.65 -10.07
CA GLY A 190 0.15 -9.06 -10.76
C GLY A 190 -0.19 -8.29 -12.05
N TRP A 191 -1.41 -8.47 -12.57
CA TRP A 191 -1.94 -7.71 -13.69
C TRP A 191 -2.21 -6.23 -13.36
N ASP A 192 -2.56 -5.88 -12.12
CA ASP A 192 -2.71 -4.48 -11.72
C ASP A 192 -1.35 -3.77 -11.66
N PHE A 193 -0.30 -4.48 -11.27
CA PHE A 193 1.07 -3.99 -11.40
C PHE A 193 1.49 -3.84 -12.88
N MET A 194 1.13 -4.81 -13.73
CA MET A 194 1.41 -4.78 -15.16
C MET A 194 0.71 -3.61 -15.87
N LYS A 195 -0.55 -3.29 -15.52
CA LYS A 195 -1.26 -2.11 -16.05
C LYS A 195 -0.52 -0.82 -15.73
N VAL A 196 -0.10 -0.64 -14.48
CA VAL A 196 0.64 0.56 -14.06
C VAL A 196 1.99 0.64 -14.78
N ALA A 197 2.71 -0.48 -14.90
CA ALA A 197 3.98 -0.54 -15.63
C ALA A 197 3.80 -0.23 -17.14
N VAL A 198 2.76 -0.76 -17.78
CA VAL A 198 2.43 -0.49 -19.19
C VAL A 198 2.08 0.98 -19.39
N ILE A 199 1.25 1.57 -18.52
CA ILE A 199 0.92 3.01 -18.60
C ILE A 199 2.18 3.87 -18.46
N ALA A 200 3.06 3.55 -17.51
CA ALA A 200 4.33 4.26 -17.34
C ALA A 200 5.23 4.14 -18.58
N LEU A 201 5.33 2.94 -19.17
CA LEU A 201 6.12 2.70 -20.37
C LEU A 201 5.55 3.44 -21.59
N CYS A 202 4.23 3.48 -21.75
CA CYS A 202 3.56 4.27 -22.77
C CYS A 202 3.85 5.77 -22.62
N ILE A 203 3.81 6.32 -21.40
CA ILE A 203 4.14 7.73 -21.14
C ILE A 203 5.60 8.02 -21.54
N ILE A 204 6.54 7.14 -21.17
CA ILE A 204 7.95 7.28 -21.57
C ILE A 204 8.11 7.25 -23.09
N ALA A 205 7.44 6.33 -23.78
CA ALA A 205 7.49 6.22 -25.24
C ALA A 205 6.98 7.49 -25.94
N VAL A 206 5.90 8.09 -25.44
CA VAL A 206 5.36 9.35 -25.95
C VAL A 206 6.35 10.50 -25.77
N ILE A 207 6.99 10.60 -24.59
CA ILE A 207 8.02 11.62 -24.34
C ILE A 207 9.20 11.46 -25.30
N VAL A 208 9.69 10.23 -25.52
CA VAL A 208 10.80 9.95 -26.45
C VAL A 208 10.42 10.32 -27.88
N ALA A 209 9.21 9.97 -28.34
CA ALA A 209 8.72 10.31 -29.66
C ALA A 209 8.65 11.83 -29.88
N LEU A 210 8.13 12.58 -28.89
CA LEU A 210 8.09 14.04 -28.95
C LEU A 210 9.50 14.65 -29.04
N VAL A 211 10.45 14.16 -28.24
CA VAL A 211 11.85 14.60 -28.28
C VAL A 211 12.49 14.29 -29.64
N MET A 212 12.26 13.10 -30.21
CA MET A 212 12.76 12.75 -31.54
C MET A 212 12.20 13.64 -32.65
N ILE A 213 10.89 13.88 -32.66
CA ILE A 213 10.24 14.77 -33.65
C ILE A 213 10.83 16.17 -33.56
N ILE A 214 11.07 16.67 -32.35
CA ILE A 214 11.68 17.99 -32.14
C ILE A 214 13.13 18.01 -32.64
N ARG A 215 13.94 16.99 -32.34
CA ARG A 215 15.32 16.89 -32.84
C ARG A 215 15.38 16.86 -34.37
N ILE A 216 14.47 16.12 -35.00
CA ILE A 216 14.36 16.07 -36.46
C ILE A 216 13.99 17.45 -37.03
N LYS A 217 13.01 18.14 -36.43
CA LYS A 217 12.62 19.49 -36.86
C LYS A 217 13.76 20.51 -36.68
N ALA A 218 14.47 20.46 -35.55
CA ALA A 218 15.61 21.32 -35.29
C ALA A 218 16.77 21.07 -36.28
N LYS A 219 17.06 19.80 -36.59
CA LYS A 219 18.08 19.45 -37.59
C LYS A 219 17.71 19.98 -38.98
N ARG A 220 16.45 19.79 -39.41
CA ARG A 220 15.94 20.30 -40.69
C ARG A 220 15.94 21.83 -40.77
N ALA A 221 15.66 22.52 -39.66
CA ALA A 221 15.73 23.98 -39.62
C ALA A 221 17.18 24.47 -39.79
N LYS A 222 18.14 23.81 -39.14
CA LYS A 222 19.56 24.11 -39.29
C LYS A 222 20.06 23.82 -40.70
N GLU A 223 19.69 22.67 -41.29
CA GLU A 223 20.03 22.33 -42.68
C GLU A 223 19.46 23.34 -43.68
N LYS A 224 18.25 23.89 -43.43
CA LYS A 224 17.67 24.96 -44.26
C LYS A 224 18.39 26.30 -44.09
N GLU A 225 18.81 26.66 -42.89
CA GLU A 225 19.62 27.87 -42.69
C GLU A 225 20.98 27.74 -43.36
N ASP A 226 21.66 26.60 -43.21
CA ASP A 226 22.97 26.35 -43.81
C ASP A 226 22.87 26.34 -45.35
N PHE A 227 21.83 25.71 -45.92
CA PHE A 227 21.57 25.77 -47.36
C PHE A 227 21.22 27.18 -47.87
N THR A 228 20.46 27.96 -47.09
CA THR A 228 20.13 29.35 -47.44
C THR A 228 21.37 30.23 -47.42
N LYS A 229 22.25 30.04 -46.43
CA LYS A 229 23.55 30.73 -46.37
C LYS A 229 24.45 30.34 -47.54
N ASP A 230 24.55 29.05 -47.86
CA ASP A 230 25.32 28.58 -49.02
C ASP A 230 24.82 29.17 -50.35
N ILE A 231 23.50 29.35 -50.51
CA ILE A 231 22.91 30.02 -51.68
C ILE A 231 23.21 31.53 -51.69
N LEU A 232 23.17 32.20 -50.53
CA LEU A 232 23.42 33.65 -50.43
C LEU A 232 24.92 34.00 -50.58
N GLU A 233 25.82 33.10 -50.19
CA GLU A 233 27.28 33.28 -50.29
C GLU A 233 27.86 32.81 -51.64
N LYS A 234 27.07 32.11 -52.46
CA LYS A 234 27.46 31.78 -53.83
C LYS A 234 27.56 33.08 -54.67
N PRO A 235 28.68 33.29 -55.40
CA PRO A 235 28.81 34.46 -56.26
C PRO A 235 27.73 34.46 -57.35
N LEU A 236 27.22 35.66 -57.67
CA LEU A 236 26.16 35.87 -58.66
C LEU A 236 26.47 35.23 -60.02
N GLU A 237 27.74 35.09 -60.41
CA GLU A 237 28.19 34.46 -61.65
C GLU A 237 27.84 32.95 -61.76
N THR A 238 27.53 32.29 -60.64
CA THR A 238 27.12 30.86 -60.63
C THR A 238 25.63 30.68 -60.92
N PHE A 239 24.83 31.73 -60.71
CA PHE A 239 23.46 31.80 -61.19
C PHE A 239 23.54 32.39 -62.60
N GLY A 240 23.70 31.52 -63.59
CA GLY A 240 24.13 31.89 -64.94
C GLY A 240 23.43 33.13 -65.53
N ASP A 241 24.23 33.98 -66.16
CA ASP A 241 23.80 35.18 -66.90
C ASP A 241 23.28 34.83 -68.32
N ASP A 242 22.91 33.55 -68.53
CA ASP A 242 22.50 33.05 -69.83
C ASP A 242 20.97 33.18 -69.98
N THR A 243 20.53 34.37 -70.40
CA THR A 243 19.12 34.65 -70.73
C THR A 243 18.70 34.08 -72.09
N SER A 244 19.56 33.33 -72.78
CA SER A 244 19.28 32.75 -74.10
C SER A 244 18.09 31.79 -74.09
N ASP A 245 17.96 30.96 -73.04
CA ASP A 245 16.82 30.05 -72.85
C ASP A 245 15.48 30.78 -72.59
N LEU A 246 15.53 32.03 -72.11
CA LEU A 246 14.33 32.86 -71.92
C LEU A 246 13.93 33.59 -73.21
N GLU A 247 14.90 34.02 -74.03
CA GLU A 247 14.62 34.65 -75.33
C GLU A 247 14.04 33.68 -76.37
N GLU A 248 14.40 32.39 -76.31
CA GLU A 248 13.88 31.37 -77.21
C GLU A 248 12.40 31.01 -76.90
N LYS A 249 11.99 31.14 -75.63
CA LYS A 249 10.63 30.80 -75.16
C LYS A 249 9.55 31.83 -75.54
N TYR A 250 9.94 33.02 -75.99
CA TYR A 250 9.04 34.07 -76.48
C TYR A 250 9.16 34.33 -77.99
N LYS A 251 9.88 33.46 -78.72
CA LYS A 251 9.82 33.38 -80.19
C LYS A 251 8.88 32.25 -80.61
N ASP A 252 7.60 32.44 -80.36
CA ASP A 252 6.46 31.99 -81.19
C ASP A 252 5.15 32.58 -80.63
#